data_AF-A0A4P5UB12-F1
#
_entry.id   AF-A0A4P5UB12-F1
#
_cell.length_a   1.000
_cell.length_b   1.000
_cell.length_c   1.000
_cell.angle_alpha   90.00
_cell.angle_beta   90.00
_cell.angle_gamma   90.00
#
_symmetry.space_group_name_H-M   'P 1'
#
loop_
_entity.id
_entity.type
_entity.pdbx_description
1 polymer ?
#
loop_
_entity_poly.entity_id
_entity_poly.type
_entity_poly.pdbx_seq_one_letter_code
_entity_poly.pdbx_strand_id
1 'polypeptide(L)'
;MDEIYPAGQPDILDNAFVVLDVPGGRRALLELCMFAEGSRYQEEISVVGPQGKLECKVPGPGRFWPGELLGAAPVAQLIVSPRQPAGPRLLEIPVDPLLLDAGDHNGSTFYQHQKFLAVLQGQQAVEVSLTDGLKAVVIGLAAEHSAQTGERIDLTRGDWALNW
;
A
#
# COMPACT_ATOMS: atom_id res chain seq x y z
N MET A 1 18.43 10.38 13.86
CA MET A 1 19.03 10.68 12.55
C MET A 1 20.24 11.56 12.77
N ASP A 2 21.27 11.41 11.96
CA ASP A 2 22.53 12.18 12.09
C ASP A 2 22.76 13.14 10.90
N GLU A 3 21.83 13.16 9.94
CA GLU A 3 21.88 14.05 8.77
C GLU A 3 21.48 15.48 9.13
N ILE A 4 22.16 16.45 8.51
CA ILE A 4 21.93 17.89 8.72
C ILE A 4 21.96 18.58 7.36
N TYR A 5 20.85 19.23 7.00
CA TYR A 5 20.72 20.02 5.77
C TYR A 5 20.57 21.51 6.09
N PRO A 6 20.79 22.42 5.12
CA PRO A 6 20.55 23.86 5.34
C PRO A 6 19.13 24.21 5.79
N ALA A 7 18.14 23.38 5.41
CA ALA A 7 16.74 23.53 5.81
C ALA A 7 16.40 22.92 7.19
N GLY A 8 17.34 22.19 7.80
CA GLY A 8 17.15 21.52 9.07
C GLY A 8 17.60 20.06 9.08
N GLN A 9 17.43 19.42 10.23
CA GLN A 9 17.56 17.98 10.39
C GLN A 9 16.22 17.32 10.02
N PRO A 10 16.20 16.26 9.20
CA PRO A 10 14.95 15.56 8.89
C PRO A 10 14.36 14.90 10.13
N ASP A 11 13.02 14.84 10.18
CA ASP A 11 12.22 14.29 11.26
C ASP A 11 11.38 13.07 10.81
N ILE A 12 11.65 12.52 9.64
CA ILE A 12 10.92 11.38 9.04
C ILE A 12 11.89 10.22 8.80
N LEU A 13 11.44 9.00 9.09
CA LEU A 13 12.15 7.77 8.77
C LEU A 13 11.99 7.41 7.29
N ASP A 14 13.09 7.10 6.60
CA ASP A 14 13.05 6.69 5.20
C ASP A 14 12.63 5.23 4.99
N ASN A 15 12.62 4.41 6.04
CA ASN A 15 12.16 3.02 5.98
C ASN A 15 11.62 2.54 7.32
N ALA A 16 10.73 1.55 7.28
CA ALA A 16 10.18 0.92 8.47
C ALA A 16 9.66 -0.49 8.18
N PHE A 17 9.74 -1.36 9.19
CA PHE A 17 8.96 -2.59 9.29
C PHE A 17 7.90 -2.43 10.38
N VAL A 18 6.63 -2.56 10.01
CA VAL A 18 5.50 -2.43 10.95
C VAL A 18 4.69 -3.72 10.94
N VAL A 19 4.62 -4.38 12.10
CA VAL A 19 3.79 -5.58 12.28
C VAL A 19 2.49 -5.19 13.01
N LEU A 20 1.36 -5.52 12.40
CA LEU A 20 0.04 -5.36 13.01
C LEU A 20 -0.57 -6.72 13.33
N ASP A 21 -0.81 -6.95 14.62
CA ASP A 21 -1.61 -8.09 15.08
C ASP A 21 -3.09 -7.68 15.16
N VAL A 22 -3.95 -8.42 14.45
CA VAL A 22 -5.38 -8.14 14.36
C VAL A 22 -6.16 -9.17 15.19
N PRO A 23 -7.22 -8.76 15.92
CA PRO A 23 -8.10 -9.70 16.62
C PRO A 23 -8.57 -10.84 15.70
N GLY A 24 -8.51 -12.07 16.22
CA GLY A 24 -8.78 -13.29 15.44
C GLY A 24 -7.55 -13.90 14.77
N GLY A 25 -6.33 -13.51 15.18
CA GLY A 25 -5.08 -14.19 14.82
C GLY A 25 -4.52 -13.86 13.44
N ARG A 26 -5.10 -12.86 12.76
CA ARG A 26 -4.58 -12.32 11.50
C ARG A 26 -3.41 -11.38 11.79
N ARG A 27 -2.45 -11.32 10.88
CA ARG A 27 -1.28 -10.44 10.97
C ARG A 27 -1.05 -9.76 9.63
N ALA A 28 -0.67 -8.49 9.69
CA ALA A 28 -0.16 -7.73 8.55
C ALA A 28 1.27 -7.28 8.83
N LEU A 29 2.06 -7.15 7.77
CA LEU A 29 3.39 -6.55 7.77
C LEU A 29 3.37 -5.45 6.70
N LEU A 30 3.77 -4.25 7.08
CA LEU A 30 4.16 -3.20 6.15
C LEU A 30 5.69 -3.13 6.15
N GLU A 31 6.27 -3.28 4.97
CA GLU A 31 7.65 -2.91 4.68
C GLU A 31 7.60 -1.63 3.84
N LEU A 32 8.15 -0.56 4.38
CA LEU A 32 8.25 0.73 3.71
C LEU A 32 9.73 1.05 3.49
N CYS A 33 10.07 1.46 2.27
CA CYS A 33 11.43 1.90 1.93
C CYS A 33 11.35 3.00 0.86
N MET A 34 11.75 4.21 1.22
CA MET A 34 11.67 5.41 0.38
C MET A 34 12.86 5.58 -0.57
N PHE A 35 13.82 4.64 -0.55
CA PHE A 35 15.03 4.62 -1.39
C PHE A 35 15.16 3.33 -2.21
N ALA A 36 14.03 2.69 -2.52
CA ALA A 36 13.95 1.46 -3.32
C ALA A 36 13.22 1.67 -4.68
N GLU A 37 13.18 2.90 -5.18
CA GLU A 37 12.44 3.31 -6.37
C GLU A 37 12.92 2.65 -7.68
N GLY A 38 14.14 2.12 -7.69
CA GLY A 38 14.70 1.34 -8.80
C GLY A 38 14.11 -0.08 -8.95
N SER A 39 13.16 -0.46 -8.10
CA SER A 39 12.50 -1.76 -8.15
C SER A 39 11.64 -1.93 -9.40
N ARG A 40 11.57 -3.15 -9.93
CA ARG A 40 10.71 -3.46 -11.08
C ARG A 40 9.23 -3.18 -10.78
N TYR A 41 8.79 -3.49 -9.56
CA TYR A 41 7.49 -3.10 -9.03
C TYR A 41 7.73 -2.34 -7.73
N GLN A 42 7.06 -1.20 -7.55
CA GLN A 42 7.24 -0.37 -6.36
C GLN A 42 6.33 -0.83 -5.22
N GLU A 43 5.17 -1.39 -5.54
CA GLU A 43 4.27 -1.95 -4.53
C GLU A 43 4.09 -3.45 -4.76
N GLU A 44 4.34 -4.22 -3.71
CA GLU A 44 4.09 -5.66 -3.69
C GLU A 44 3.19 -6.00 -2.50
N ILE A 45 1.98 -6.48 -2.79
CA ILE A 45 1.00 -6.80 -1.76
C ILE A 45 0.76 -8.29 -1.81
N SER A 46 0.82 -8.98 -0.67
CA SER A 46 0.50 -10.40 -0.59
C SER A 46 -0.55 -10.68 0.47
N VAL A 47 -1.46 -11.59 0.15
CA VAL A 47 -2.46 -12.12 1.07
C VAL A 47 -2.36 -13.62 1.06
N VAL A 48 -2.07 -14.21 2.22
CA VAL A 48 -1.91 -15.66 2.40
C VAL A 48 -3.03 -16.18 3.29
N GLY A 49 -3.65 -17.28 2.88
CA GLY A 49 -4.71 -17.94 3.63
C GLY A 49 -4.75 -19.44 3.42
N PRO A 50 -5.71 -20.15 4.04
CA PRO A 50 -5.79 -21.61 3.98
C PRO A 50 -6.01 -22.17 2.57
N GLN A 51 -6.55 -21.35 1.66
CA GLN A 51 -6.84 -21.71 0.26
C GLN A 51 -5.70 -21.40 -0.72
N GLY A 52 -4.67 -20.67 -0.30
CA GLY A 52 -3.56 -20.27 -1.18
C GLY A 52 -3.05 -18.86 -0.88
N LYS A 53 -2.40 -18.28 -1.89
CA LYS A 53 -1.80 -16.95 -1.85
C LYS A 53 -2.25 -16.11 -3.04
N LEU A 54 -2.54 -14.84 -2.80
CA LEU A 54 -2.70 -13.79 -3.81
C LEU A 54 -1.53 -12.82 -3.70
N GLU A 55 -0.99 -12.40 -4.83
CA GLU A 55 0.05 -11.37 -4.89
C GLU A 55 -0.31 -10.33 -5.94
N CYS A 56 -0.25 -9.06 -5.57
CA CYS A 56 -0.33 -7.93 -6.49
C CYS A 56 1.06 -7.33 -6.65
N LYS A 57 1.43 -7.00 -7.89
CA LYS A 57 2.65 -6.29 -8.23
C LYS A 57 2.29 -5.04 -9.03
N VAL A 58 2.55 -3.87 -8.46
CA VAL A 58 2.17 -2.58 -9.05
C VAL A 58 3.43 -1.82 -9.49
N PRO A 59 3.53 -1.43 -10.77
CA PRO A 59 4.63 -0.62 -11.27
C PRO A 59 4.67 0.75 -10.59
N GLY A 60 5.86 1.35 -10.54
CA GLY A 60 5.97 2.77 -10.19
C GLY A 60 5.37 3.70 -11.26
N PRO A 61 5.33 5.02 -10.98
CA PRO A 61 4.92 6.01 -11.97
C PRO A 61 5.74 5.94 -13.26
N GLY A 62 5.07 5.93 -14.41
CA GLY A 62 5.73 5.81 -15.72
C GLY A 62 6.77 6.91 -15.98
N ARG A 63 6.55 8.14 -15.48
CA ARG A 63 7.51 9.25 -15.64
C ARG A 63 8.85 9.05 -14.94
N PHE A 64 8.93 8.15 -13.96
CA PHE A 64 10.16 7.81 -13.26
C PHE A 64 10.79 6.52 -13.79
N TRP A 65 10.13 5.84 -14.73
CA TRP A 65 10.65 4.63 -15.33
C TRP A 65 11.72 4.96 -16.39
N PRO A 66 12.96 4.45 -16.28
CA PRO A 66 14.04 4.75 -17.21
C PRO A 66 13.89 3.89 -18.49
N GLY A 67 12.92 4.25 -19.33
CA GLY A 67 12.53 3.44 -20.50
C GLY A 67 13.62 3.27 -21.55
N GLU A 68 14.52 4.24 -21.72
CA GLU A 68 15.65 4.13 -22.64
C GLU A 68 16.67 3.06 -22.21
N LEU A 69 16.78 2.81 -20.90
CA LEU A 69 17.71 1.83 -20.33
C LEU A 69 17.06 0.46 -20.13
N LEU A 70 15.81 0.43 -19.67
CA LEU A 70 15.12 -0.80 -19.24
C LEU A 70 14.04 -1.29 -20.23
N GLY A 71 13.71 -0.52 -21.26
CA GLY A 71 12.61 -0.79 -22.16
C GLY A 71 11.25 -0.40 -21.56
N ALA A 72 10.17 -1.02 -22.06
CA ALA A 72 8.81 -0.72 -21.61
C ALA A 72 8.63 -0.97 -20.10
N ALA A 73 7.86 -0.09 -19.44
CA ALA A 73 7.46 -0.29 -18.05
C ALA A 73 6.68 -1.61 -17.89
N PRO A 74 6.82 -2.31 -16.76
CA PRO A 74 6.08 -3.54 -16.53
C PRO A 74 4.58 -3.24 -16.40
N VAL A 75 3.76 -4.22 -16.76
CA VAL A 75 2.30 -4.18 -16.53
C VAL A 75 2.01 -4.64 -15.11
N ALA A 76 1.00 -4.07 -14.46
CA ALA A 76 0.55 -4.56 -13.16
C ALA A 76 0.12 -6.03 -13.22
N GLN A 77 0.39 -6.79 -12.17
CA GLN A 77 0.15 -8.23 -12.14
C GLN A 77 -0.65 -8.66 -10.91
N LEU A 78 -1.54 -9.62 -11.11
CA LEU A 78 -2.16 -10.42 -10.06
C LEU A 78 -1.72 -11.88 -10.22
N ILE A 79 -1.07 -12.43 -9.21
CA ILE A 79 -0.64 -13.83 -9.19
C ILE A 79 -1.54 -14.58 -8.22
N VAL A 80 -2.28 -15.57 -8.74
CA VAL A 80 -3.18 -16.42 -7.95
C VAL A 80 -2.54 -17.79 -7.78
N SER A 81 -2.14 -18.11 -6.55
CA SER A 81 -1.46 -19.36 -6.20
C SER A 81 -2.36 -20.22 -5.31
N PRO A 82 -3.28 -21.02 -5.89
CA PRO A 82 -4.13 -21.94 -5.14
C PRO A 82 -3.30 -22.99 -4.41
N ARG A 83 -3.78 -23.43 -3.24
CA ARG A 83 -3.16 -24.51 -2.48
C ARG A 83 -3.36 -25.87 -3.16
N GLN A 84 -4.55 -26.12 -3.71
CA GLN A 84 -4.93 -27.37 -4.36
C GLN A 84 -5.94 -27.14 -5.50
N PRO A 85 -5.70 -27.70 -6.71
CA PRO A 85 -4.38 -28.18 -7.16
C PRO A 85 -3.36 -27.02 -7.13
N ALA A 86 -2.09 -27.34 -6.88
CA ALA A 86 -1.04 -26.33 -6.92
C ALA A 86 -0.80 -25.85 -8.36
N GLY A 87 -0.52 -24.56 -8.53
CA GLY A 87 -0.22 -23.98 -9.84
C GLY A 87 -0.46 -22.47 -9.87
N PRO A 88 0.58 -21.62 -9.79
CA PRO A 88 0.41 -20.17 -9.85
C PRO A 88 -0.16 -19.75 -11.22
N ARG A 89 -1.12 -18.84 -11.21
CA ARG A 89 -1.72 -18.23 -12.40
C ARG A 89 -1.43 -16.74 -12.39
N LEU A 90 -0.67 -16.28 -13.38
CA LEU A 90 -0.38 -14.87 -13.58
C LEU A 90 -1.47 -14.24 -14.45
N LEU A 91 -2.01 -13.12 -13.99
CA LEU A 91 -2.95 -12.28 -14.70
C LEU A 91 -2.31 -10.89 -14.85
N GLU A 92 -2.23 -10.39 -16.07
CA GLU A 92 -1.86 -9.01 -16.32
C GLU A 92 -3.09 -8.12 -16.18
N ILE A 93 -2.92 -6.97 -15.52
CA ILE A 93 -3.96 -5.97 -15.29
C ILE A 93 -3.53 -4.71 -16.05
N PRO A 94 -3.80 -4.62 -17.35
CA PRO A 94 -3.46 -3.43 -18.13
C PRO A 94 -4.31 -2.25 -17.68
N VAL A 95 -3.70 -1.06 -17.70
CA VAL A 95 -4.39 0.21 -17.47
C VAL A 95 -4.49 0.92 -18.82
N ASP A 96 -5.61 1.59 -19.05
CA ASP A 96 -5.79 2.42 -20.25
C ASP A 96 -4.60 3.38 -20.40
N PRO A 97 -3.89 3.38 -21.55
CA PRO A 97 -2.75 4.27 -21.77
C PRO A 97 -3.07 5.74 -21.54
N LEU A 98 -4.30 6.18 -21.81
CA LEU A 98 -4.72 7.56 -21.55
C LEU A 98 -4.82 7.85 -20.04
N LEU A 99 -5.21 6.88 -19.23
CA LEU A 99 -5.21 7.02 -17.77
C LEU A 99 -3.79 6.99 -17.19
N LEU A 100 -2.90 6.16 -17.76
CA LEU A 100 -1.49 6.12 -17.39
C LEU A 100 -0.76 7.43 -17.72
N ASP A 101 -1.09 8.07 -18.83
CA ASP A 101 -0.52 9.35 -19.23
C ASP A 101 -1.09 10.51 -18.40
N ALA A 102 -2.37 10.43 -18.01
CA ALA A 102 -3.05 11.47 -17.25
C ALA A 102 -2.59 11.60 -15.79
N GLY A 103 -1.91 10.60 -15.21
CA GLY A 103 -1.47 10.67 -13.83
C GLY A 103 -0.72 9.42 -13.33
N ASP A 104 -0.44 9.41 -12.02
CA ASP A 104 0.31 8.32 -11.38
C ASP A 104 -0.60 7.21 -10.83
N HIS A 105 0.00 6.34 -10.00
CA HIS A 105 -0.69 5.31 -9.23
C HIS A 105 -1.49 4.34 -10.10
N ASN A 106 -1.02 4.10 -11.33
CA ASN A 106 -1.60 3.15 -12.29
C ASN A 106 -3.11 3.35 -12.48
N GLY A 107 -3.56 4.60 -12.58
CA GLY A 107 -4.95 4.96 -12.82
C GLY A 107 -5.89 4.85 -11.62
N SER A 108 -5.39 4.42 -10.45
CA SER A 108 -6.21 4.28 -9.23
C SER A 108 -6.93 5.58 -8.84
N THR A 109 -6.28 6.73 -8.99
CA THR A 109 -6.88 8.05 -8.72
C THR A 109 -8.12 8.30 -9.58
N PHE A 110 -8.11 7.92 -10.86
CA PHE A 110 -9.28 8.06 -11.73
C PHE A 110 -10.46 7.24 -11.21
N TYR A 111 -10.23 5.96 -10.91
CA TYR A 111 -11.28 5.07 -10.39
C TYR A 111 -11.78 5.51 -9.01
N GLN A 112 -10.91 6.05 -8.15
CA GLN A 112 -11.30 6.66 -6.88
C GLN A 112 -12.27 7.83 -7.09
N HIS A 113 -11.98 8.74 -8.03
CA HIS A 113 -12.85 9.88 -8.33
C HIS A 113 -14.17 9.43 -8.96
N GLN A 114 -14.16 8.43 -9.84
CA GLN A 114 -15.37 7.86 -10.44
C GLN A 114 -16.31 7.29 -9.35
N LYS A 115 -15.75 6.50 -8.41
CA LYS A 115 -16.49 5.94 -7.28
C LYS A 115 -17.00 7.03 -6.34
N PHE A 116 -16.18 8.04 -6.06
CA PHE A 116 -16.60 9.17 -5.24
C PHE A 116 -17.76 9.95 -5.86
N LEU A 117 -17.72 10.19 -7.18
CA LEU A 117 -18.84 10.80 -7.90
C LEU A 117 -20.11 9.94 -7.82
N ALA A 118 -20.01 8.63 -7.94
CA ALA A 118 -21.15 7.72 -7.82
C ALA A 118 -21.78 7.80 -6.40
N VAL A 119 -20.98 7.96 -5.35
CA VAL A 119 -21.47 8.23 -4.00
C VAL A 119 -22.24 9.55 -3.94
N LEU A 120 -21.69 10.62 -4.49
CA LEU A 120 -22.36 11.94 -4.53
C LEU A 120 -23.69 11.91 -5.29
N GLN A 121 -23.81 11.02 -6.27
CA GLN A 121 -25.02 10.80 -7.05
C GLN A 121 -26.00 9.81 -6.40
N GLY A 122 -25.66 9.24 -5.24
CA GLY A 122 -26.49 8.24 -4.56
C GLY A 122 -26.53 6.88 -5.25
N GLN A 123 -25.60 6.60 -6.17
CA GLN A 123 -25.53 5.35 -6.93
C GLN A 123 -24.68 4.28 -6.26
N GLN A 124 -23.83 4.67 -5.31
CA GLN A 124 -22.95 3.76 -4.59
C GLN A 124 -22.85 4.14 -3.11
N ALA A 125 -22.65 3.16 -2.24
CA ALA A 125 -22.23 3.40 -0.87
C ALA A 125 -20.72 3.73 -0.81
N VAL A 126 -20.31 4.43 0.24
CA VAL A 126 -18.90 4.70 0.53
C VAL A 126 -18.17 3.38 0.80
N GLU A 127 -17.12 3.09 0.03
CA GLU A 127 -16.31 1.87 0.19
C GLU A 127 -15.27 1.98 1.32
N VAL A 128 -14.69 3.17 1.49
CA VAL A 128 -13.72 3.49 2.55
C VAL A 128 -14.27 4.66 3.35
N SER A 129 -14.70 4.37 4.57
CA SER A 129 -15.37 5.35 5.43
C SER A 129 -14.37 6.29 6.12
N LEU A 130 -14.88 7.37 6.72
CA LEU A 130 -14.09 8.23 7.60
C LEU A 130 -13.44 7.44 8.74
N THR A 131 -14.15 6.45 9.28
CA THR A 131 -13.63 5.59 10.35
C THR A 131 -12.47 4.74 9.86
N ASP A 132 -12.53 4.21 8.63
CA ASP A 132 -11.43 3.44 8.05
C ASP A 132 -10.18 4.31 7.84
N GLY A 133 -10.38 5.53 7.34
CA GLY A 133 -9.31 6.52 7.20
C GLY A 133 -8.69 6.91 8.55
N LEU A 134 -9.50 7.15 9.57
CA LEU A 134 -9.02 7.45 10.93
C LEU A 134 -8.20 6.29 11.51
N LYS A 135 -8.66 5.04 11.34
CA LYS A 135 -7.91 3.85 11.76
C LYS A 135 -6.53 3.80 11.08
N ALA A 136 -6.46 4.05 9.77
CA ALA A 136 -5.19 4.06 9.04
C ALA A 136 -4.21 5.11 9.58
N VAL A 137 -4.69 6.33 9.86
CA VAL A 137 -3.87 7.39 10.45
C VAL A 137 -3.35 7.01 11.84
N VAL A 138 -4.23 6.50 12.71
CA VAL A 138 -3.85 6.12 14.08
C VAL A 138 -2.86 4.94 14.07
N ILE A 139 -3.02 3.97 13.17
CA ILE A 139 -2.05 2.88 13.00
C ILE A 139 -0.67 3.44 12.63
N GLY A 140 -0.60 4.42 11.71
CA GLY A 140 0.65 5.07 11.31
C GLY A 140 1.32 5.81 12.48
N LEU A 141 0.54 6.61 13.23
CA LEU A 141 1.04 7.33 14.40
C LEU A 141 1.51 6.36 15.50
N ALA A 142 0.80 5.25 15.72
CA ALA A 142 1.19 4.22 16.68
C ALA A 142 2.47 3.50 16.27
N ALA A 143 2.66 3.26 14.96
CA ALA A 143 3.88 2.67 14.43
C ALA A 143 5.10 3.58 14.64
N GLU A 144 4.96 4.88 14.38
CA GLU A 144 6.00 5.88 14.66
C GLU A 144 6.33 5.92 16.15
N HIS A 145 5.31 5.99 17.03
CA HIS A 145 5.53 5.98 18.47
C HIS A 145 6.22 4.69 18.95
N SER A 146 5.82 3.54 18.40
CA SER A 146 6.48 2.25 18.67
C SER A 146 7.96 2.25 18.26
N ALA A 147 8.29 2.84 17.10
CA ALA A 147 9.67 2.95 16.64
C ALA A 147 10.54 3.84 17.55
N GLN A 148 9.95 4.93 18.08
CA GLN A 148 10.64 5.84 18.98
C GLN A 148 10.89 5.26 20.38
N THR A 149 9.94 4.50 20.92
CA THR A 149 10.00 3.97 22.29
C THR A 149 10.53 2.55 22.38
N GLY A 150 10.47 1.79 21.28
CA GLY A 150 10.72 0.35 21.27
C GLY A 150 9.58 -0.47 21.89
N GLU A 151 8.45 0.15 22.21
CA GLU A 151 7.31 -0.51 22.85
C GLU A 151 6.24 -0.96 21.85
N ARG A 152 5.51 -2.03 22.18
CA ARG A 152 4.31 -2.43 21.45
C ARG A 152 3.13 -1.55 21.85
N ILE A 153 2.42 -1.01 20.86
CA ILE A 153 1.19 -0.23 21.09
C ILE A 153 -0.05 -1.12 20.96
N ASP A 154 -0.97 -0.99 21.93
CA ASP A 154 -2.24 -1.70 21.93
C ASP A 154 -3.36 -0.79 21.41
N LEU A 155 -3.87 -1.11 20.22
CA LEU A 155 -4.94 -0.34 19.58
C LEU A 155 -6.35 -0.75 20.03
N THR A 156 -6.48 -1.59 21.06
CA THR A 156 -7.78 -2.05 21.59
C THR A 156 -8.12 -1.48 22.96
N ARG A 157 -7.17 -0.80 23.62
CA ARG A 157 -7.32 -0.21 24.95
C ARG A 157 -6.31 0.92 25.17
N GLY A 158 -6.58 1.78 26.15
CA GLY A 158 -5.74 2.93 26.46
C GLY A 158 -5.88 4.06 25.45
N ASP A 159 -4.90 4.96 25.42
CA ASP A 159 -5.00 6.23 24.69
C ASP A 159 -4.99 6.07 23.15
N TRP A 160 -4.57 4.90 22.67
CA TRP A 160 -4.49 4.55 21.24
C TRP A 160 -5.67 3.67 20.79
N ALA A 161 -6.68 3.48 21.63
CA ALA A 161 -7.79 2.58 21.34
C ALA A 161 -8.61 3.03 20.12
N LEU A 162 -8.81 2.11 19.18
CA LEU A 162 -9.68 2.26 18.03
C LEU A 162 -10.95 1.42 18.23
N ASN A 163 -12.08 1.93 17.73
CA ASN A 163 -13.31 1.15 17.64
C ASN A 163 -13.24 0.23 16.42
N TRP A 164 -12.92 -1.04 16.65
CA TRP A 164 -12.73 -2.04 15.60
C TRP A 164 -14.04 -2.53 14.98
#